data_AF-A0A966UQE1-F1
#
_entry.id   AF-A0A966UQE1-F1
#
_cell.length_a   1.000
_cell.length_b   1.000
_cell.length_c   1.000
_cell.angle_alpha   90.00
_cell.angle_beta   90.00
_cell.angle_gamma   90.00
#
_symmetry.space_group_name_H-M   'P 1'
#
loop_
_entity.id
_entity.type
_entity.pdbx_description
1 polymer ?
#
loop_
_entity_poly.entity_id
_entity_poly.type
_entity_poly.pdbx_seq_one_letter_code
_entity_poly.pdbx_strand_id
1 'polypeptide(L)' 'MNKLIISIIVVVAVLTGYGIGSYNHIQKKYKMNLKCVQGELYEEVRTNMFVKSHLECFEQKTLVP' A
#
# COMPACT_ATOMS: atom_id res chain seq x y z
N MET A 1 -11.05 -2.65 39.83
CA MET A 1 -10.10 -2.22 38.77
C MET A 1 -9.56 -0.85 39.14
N ASN A 2 -8.26 -0.72 39.41
CA ASN A 2 -7.66 0.57 39.77
C ASN A 2 -7.79 1.57 38.61
N LYS A 3 -8.13 2.83 38.92
CA LYS A 3 -8.22 3.93 37.95
C LYS A 3 -6.94 4.07 37.11
N LEU A 4 -5.80 3.74 37.70
CA LEU A 4 -4.48 3.73 37.07
C LEU A 4 -4.35 2.69 35.94
N ILE A 5 -4.91 1.49 36.13
CA ILE A 5 -4.89 0.42 35.13
C ILE A 5 -5.75 0.79 33.91
N ILE A 6 -6.92 1.39 34.17
CA ILE A 6 -7.84 1.84 33.10
C ILE A 6 -7.16 2.92 32.23
N SER A 7 -6.45 3.86 32.85
CA SER A 7 -5.73 4.91 32.12
C SER A 7 -4.64 4.35 31.21
N ILE A 8 -3.87 3.35 31.67
CA ILE A 8 -2.79 2.75 30.88
C ILE A 8 -3.36 2.03 29.65
N ILE A 9 -4.45 1.28 29.82
CA ILE A 9 -5.09 0.55 28.72
C ILE A 9 -5.57 1.50 27.62
N VAL A 10 -6.15 2.65 27.97
CA VAL A 10 -6.62 3.65 27.00
C VAL A 10 -5.45 4.22 26.20
N VAL A 11 -4.34 4.58 26.85
CA VAL A 11 -3.16 5.14 26.17
C VAL A 11 -2.55 4.12 25.20
N VAL A 12 -2.41 2.86 25.63
CA VAL A 12 -1.88 1.79 24.77
C VAL A 12 -2.78 1.54 23.57
N ALA A 13 -4.10 1.51 23.75
CA ALA A 13 -5.06 1.30 22.65
C ALA A 13 -5.01 2.41 21.60
N VAL A 14 -4.81 3.67 22.03
CA VAL A 14 -4.67 4.80 21.11
C VAL A 14 -3.38 4.67 20.29
N LEU A 15 -2.24 4.41 20.95
CA LEU A 15 -0.94 4.29 20.28
C LEU A 15 -0.91 3.16 19.25
N THR A 16 -1.47 1.99 19.58
CA THR A 16 -1.53 0.85 18.64
C THR A 16 -2.49 1.11 17.48
N GLY A 17 -3.63 1.76 17.73
CA GLY A 17 -4.59 2.15 16.69
C GLY A 17 -3.98 3.06 15.62
N TYR A 18 -3.22 4.09 16.03
CA TYR A 18 -2.52 4.98 15.10
C TYR A 18 -1.47 4.24 14.26
N GLY A 19 -0.71 3.33 14.86
CA GLY A 19 0.31 2.55 14.15
C GLY A 19 -0.27 1.66 13.04
N ILE A 20 -1.36 0.94 13.33
CA ILE A 20 -2.01 0.03 12.37
C ILE A 20 -2.63 0.83 11.22
N GLY A 21 -3.27 1.97 11.51
CA GLY A 21 -3.87 2.83 10.48
C GLY A 21 -2.84 3.34 9.47
N SER A 22 -1.68 3.79 9.97
CA SER A 22 -0.57 4.26 9.13
C SER A 22 0.01 3.12 8.28
N TYR A 23 0.23 1.95 8.87
CA TYR A 23 0.76 0.78 8.16
C TYR A 23 -0.14 0.32 7.01
N ASN A 24 -1.46 0.29 7.22
CA ASN A 24 -2.43 -0.07 6.17
C ASN A 24 -2.47 0.96 5.02
N HIS A 25 -2.32 2.24 5.33
CA HIS A 25 -2.25 3.29 4.32
C HIS A 25 -0.99 3.16 3.45
N ILE A 26 0.15 2.90 4.10
CA ILE A 26 1.44 2.64 3.44
C ILE A 26 1.33 1.40 2.56
N GLN A 27 0.89 0.26 3.09
CA GLN A 27 0.72 -0.99 2.33
C GLN A 27 -0.18 -0.82 1.11
N LYS A 28 -1.30 -0.09 1.20
CA LYS A 28 -2.14 0.21 0.03
C LYS A 28 -1.40 1.00 -1.05
N LYS A 29 -0.52 1.94 -0.66
CA LYS A 29 0.26 2.75 -1.58
C LYS A 29 1.37 1.95 -2.28
N TYR A 30 1.96 0.95 -1.61
CA TYR A 30 3.03 0.13 -2.19
C TYR A 30 2.55 -1.13 -2.90
N LYS A 31 1.29 -1.55 -2.68
CA LYS A 31 0.67 -2.68 -3.38
C LYS A 31 0.02 -2.27 -4.72
N MET A 32 0.65 -1.34 -5.43
CA MET A 32 0.24 -0.93 -6.77
C MET A 32 0.53 -2.10 -7.71
N ASN A 33 -0.52 -2.76 -8.23
CA ASN A 33 -0.34 -3.72 -9.32
C ASN A 33 -0.07 -2.93 -10.60
N LEU A 34 1.20 -2.91 -10.98
CA LEU A 34 1.66 -2.37 -12.25
C LEU A 34 1.49 -3.46 -13.31
N LYS A 35 0.80 -3.12 -14.40
CA LYS A 35 0.67 -3.98 -15.57
C LYS A 35 1.28 -3.27 -16.77
N CYS A 36 2.09 -3.98 -17.54
CA CYS A 36 2.58 -3.50 -18.81
C CYS A 36 1.75 -4.14 -19.92
N VAL A 37 1.09 -3.32 -20.73
CA VAL A 37 0.26 -3.78 -21.84
C VAL A 37 0.63 -2.96 -23.06
N GLN A 38 1.11 -3.62 -24.13
CA GLN A 38 1.47 -2.97 -25.40
C GLN A 38 2.50 -1.81 -25.27
N GLY A 39 3.43 -1.91 -24.32
CA GLY A 39 4.45 -0.88 -24.06
C GLY A 39 3.96 0.28 -23.18
N GLU A 40 2.69 0.30 -22.79
CA GLU A 40 2.13 1.28 -21.87
C GLU A 40 2.07 0.72 -20.45
N LEU A 41 2.41 1.54 -19.46
CA LEU A 41 2.31 1.18 -18.05
C LEU A 41 0.92 1.52 -17.52
N TYR A 42 0.27 0.55 -16.91
CA TYR A 42 -1.04 0.67 -16.30
C TYR A 42 -0.94 0.45 -14.79
N GLU A 43 -1.48 1.38 -14.01
CA GLU A 43 -1.49 1.34 -12.55
C GLU A 43 -2.89 1.01 -12.04
N GLU A 44 -2.99 0.04 -11.13
CA GLU A 44 -4.26 -0.26 -10.45
C GLU A 44 -4.58 0.84 -9.42
N VAL A 45 -5.61 1.66 -9.70
CA VAL A 45 -6.09 2.72 -8.79
C VAL A 45 -7.14 2.19 -7.81
N ARG A 46 -7.87 1.15 -8.23
CA ARG A 46 -8.89 0.45 -7.44
C ARG A 46 -8.98 -0.98 -7.95
N THR A 47 -9.52 -1.90 -7.15
CA THR A 47 -9.70 -3.31 -7.53
C THR A 47 -10.31 -3.43 -8.93
N ASN A 48 -9.57 -4.03 -9.85
CA ASN A 48 -9.91 -4.21 -11.28
C ASN A 48 -10.07 -2.91 -12.12
N MET A 49 -9.60 -1.76 -11.63
CA MET A 49 -9.57 -0.50 -12.38
C MET A 49 -8.12 -0.06 -12.59
N PHE A 50 -7.71 -0.02 -13.86
CA PHE A 50 -6.36 0.32 -14.28
C PHE A 50 -6.39 1.63 -15.06
N VAL A 51 -5.48 2.56 -14.73
CA VAL A 51 -5.29 3.80 -15.48
C VAL A 51 -3.92 3.80 -16.13
N LYS A 52 -3.83 4.42 -17.31
CA LYS A 52 -2.55 4.62 -17.97
C LYS A 52 -1.69 5.56 -17.12
N SER A 53 -0.50 5.10 -16.74
CA SER A 53 0.51 5.91 -16.07
C SER A 53 1.18 6.83 -17.09
N HIS A 54 1.77 7.93 -16.62
CA HIS A 54 2.54 8.85 -17.48
C HIS A 54 3.85 8.25 -18.00
N LEU A 55 4.27 7.11 -17.43
CA LEU A 55 5.47 6.40 -17.77
C LEU A 55 5.16 5.32 -18.81
N GLU A 56 6.05 5.15 -19.79
CA GLU A 56 6.01 4.02 -20.72
C GLU A 56 6.68 2.81 -20.04
N CYS A 57 6.15 1.61 -20.29
CA CYS A 57 6.77 0.40 -19.78
C CYS A 57 7.82 -0.09 -20.76
N PHE A 58 9.08 -0.05 -20.36
CA PHE A 58 10.16 -0.72 -21.08
C PHE A 58 10.16 -2.18 -20.65
N GLU A 59 9.69 -3.09 -21.50
CA GLU A 59 9.94 -4.52 -21.30
C GLU A 59 11.45 -4.73 -21.39
N GLN A 60 12.12 -4.81 -20.23
CA GLN A 60 13.48 -5.29 -20.16
C GLN A 60 13.44 -6.76 -20.56
N LYS A 61 13.64 -7.03 -21.86
CA LYS A 61 13.95 -8.37 -22.34
C LYS A 61 15.25 -8.77 -21.67
N THR A 62 15.17 -9.40 -20.50
CA THR A 62 16.27 -10.19 -19.98
C THR A 62 16.48 -11.29 -21.01
N LEU A 63 17.44 -11.05 -21.91
CA LEU A 63 18.12 -12.11 -22.63
C LEU A 63 18.68 -13.02 -21.53
N VAL A 64 17.91 -14.04 -21.18
CA VAL A 64 18.40 -15.15 -20.36
C VAL A 64 19.59 -15.73 -21.15
N PRO A 65 20.81 -15.74 -20.60
CA PRO A 65 21.94 -16.38 -21.27
C PRO A 65 21.72 -17.89 -21.41
#